data_AF-A0A948D369-F1
#
_entry.id   AF-A0A948D369-F1
#
_cell.length_a   1.000
_cell.length_b   1.000
_cell.length_c   1.000
_cell.angle_alpha   90.00
_cell.angle_beta   90.00
_cell.angle_gamma   90.00
#
_symmetry.space_group_name_H-M   'P 1'
#
loop_
_entity.id
_entity.type
_entity.pdbx_description
1 polymer ?
#
loop_
_entity_poly.entity_id
_entity_poly.type
_entity_poly.pdbx_seq_one_letter_code
_entity_poly.pdbx_strand_id
1 'polypeptide(L)'
;MTPKIQVPKDPKKLPQAIVQQMLALATSGFGLVAALAWNNVIKETVEVYIKPCLGQQSGILSLLIYAAIVTVLAVIITLQLSKLEEKLKN
;
A
#
# COMPACT_ATOMS: atom_id res chain seq x y z
N MET A 1 -23.27 -1.78 -12.89
CA MET A 1 -22.44 -1.83 -14.11
C MET A 1 -21.62 -3.11 -14.06
N THR A 2 -21.96 -4.12 -14.85
CA THR A 2 -21.17 -5.35 -14.93
C THR A 2 -19.88 -5.04 -15.70
N PRO A 3 -18.69 -5.46 -15.23
CA PRO A 3 -17.48 -5.36 -16.02
C PRO A 3 -17.68 -6.23 -17.25
N LYS A 4 -17.87 -5.62 -18.42
CA LYS A 4 -17.88 -6.36 -19.69
C LYS A 4 -16.51 -6.99 -19.84
N ILE A 5 -16.44 -8.30 -19.67
CA ILE A 5 -15.29 -9.09 -20.09
C ILE A 5 -15.14 -8.85 -21.59
N GLN A 6 -14.18 -8.01 -21.98
CA GLN A 6 -13.84 -7.80 -23.37
C GLN A 6 -13.09 -9.05 -23.83
N VAL A 7 -13.83 -10.03 -24.34
CA VAL A 7 -13.25 -11.21 -24.97
C VAL A 7 -12.52 -10.73 -26.23
N PRO A 8 -11.18 -10.83 -26.30
CA PRO A 8 -10.48 -10.44 -27.51
C PRO A 8 -10.95 -11.33 -28.67
N LYS A 9 -11.36 -10.73 -29.79
CA LYS A 9 -11.80 -11.45 -31.00
C LYS A 9 -10.68 -12.32 -31.63
N ASP A 10 -9.43 -12.18 -31.19
CA ASP A 10 -8.27 -12.94 -31.64
C ASP A 10 -7.88 -14.05 -30.64
N PRO A 11 -7.91 -15.34 -31.02
CA PRO A 11 -7.58 -16.46 -30.12
C PRO A 11 -6.13 -16.45 -29.60
N LYS A 12 -5.20 -15.74 -30.28
CA LYS A 12 -3.81 -15.58 -29.82
C LYS A 12 -3.64 -14.61 -28.64
N LYS A 13 -4.64 -13.75 -28.34
CA LYS A 13 -4.56 -12.75 -27.25
C LYS A 13 -5.27 -13.18 -25.96
N LEU A 14 -6.00 -14.29 -26.00
CA LEU A 14 -6.73 -14.82 -24.85
C LEU A 14 -5.81 -15.21 -23.67
N PRO A 15 -4.68 -15.93 -23.86
CA PRO A 15 -3.78 -16.25 -22.76
C PRO A 15 -3.20 -15.00 -22.10
N GLN A 16 -2.84 -14.00 -22.90
CA GLN A 16 -2.31 -12.72 -22.41
C GLN A 16 -3.33 -11.98 -21.55
N ALA A 17 -4.58 -11.89 -22.00
CA ALA A 17 -5.66 -11.26 -21.25
C ALA A 17 -5.92 -11.97 -19.91
N ILE A 18 -5.88 -13.32 -19.89
CA ILE A 18 -6.04 -14.11 -18.67
C ILE A 18 -4.89 -13.84 -17.68
N VAL A 19 -3.64 -13.82 -18.15
CA VAL A 19 -2.47 -13.51 -17.31
C VAL A 19 -2.54 -12.09 -16.75
N GLN A 20 -2.92 -11.10 -17.56
CA GLN A 20 -3.11 -9.72 -17.10
C GLN A 20 -4.18 -9.62 -16.02
N GLN A 21 -5.30 -10.33 -16.18
CA GLN A 21 -6.37 -10.37 -15.19
C GLN A 21 -5.90 -11.02 -13.88
N MET A 22 -5.18 -12.14 -13.97
CA MET A 22 -4.61 -12.82 -12.79
C MET A 22 -3.61 -11.92 -12.06
N LEU A 23 -2.75 -11.21 -12.79
CA LEU A 23 -1.82 -10.23 -12.21
C LEU A 23 -2.59 -9.11 -11.51
N ALA A 24 -3.62 -8.53 -12.14
CA ALA A 24 -4.42 -7.47 -11.53
C ALA A 24 -5.09 -7.95 -10.22
N LEU A 25 -5.68 -9.16 -10.22
CA LEU A 25 -6.28 -9.75 -9.02
C LEU A 25 -5.24 -10.02 -7.94
N ALA A 26 -4.10 -10.62 -8.31
CA ALA A 26 -3.01 -10.92 -7.38
C ALA A 26 -2.41 -9.65 -6.77
N THR A 27 -2.03 -8.67 -7.59
CA THR A 27 -1.48 -7.39 -7.12
C THR A 27 -2.46 -6.63 -6.24
N SER A 28 -3.76 -6.66 -6.55
CA SER A 28 -4.79 -6.04 -5.70
C SER A 28 -4.90 -6.76 -4.34
N GLY A 29 -4.93 -8.10 -4.35
CA GLY A 29 -4.98 -8.91 -3.13
C GLY A 29 -3.73 -8.74 -2.27
N PHE A 30 -2.54 -8.80 -2.87
CA PHE A 30 -1.28 -8.57 -2.17
C PHE A 30 -1.12 -7.13 -1.69
N GLY A 31 -1.64 -6.14 -2.43
CA GLY A 31 -1.66 -4.74 -1.99
C GLY A 31 -2.44 -4.56 -0.69
N LEU A 32 -3.59 -5.25 -0.54
CA LEU A 32 -4.36 -5.24 0.71
C LEU A 32 -3.60 -5.89 1.86
N VAL A 33 -3.00 -7.06 1.63
CA VAL A 33 -2.18 -7.76 2.65
C VAL A 33 -0.98 -6.90 3.06
N ALA A 34 -0.29 -6.28 2.09
CA ALA A 34 0.85 -5.41 2.34
C ALA A 34 0.46 -4.17 3.17
N ALA A 35 -0.69 -3.57 2.88
CA ALA A 35 -1.21 -2.44 3.67
C ALA A 35 -1.49 -2.83 5.12
N LEU A 36 -2.08 -4.01 5.35
CA LEU A 36 -2.33 -4.54 6.69
C LEU A 36 -1.03 -4.86 7.44
N ALA A 37 -0.07 -5.50 6.76
CA ALA A 37 1.23 -5.81 7.35
C ALA A 37 1.99 -4.54 7.75
N TRP A 38 2.05 -3.53 6.88
CA TRP A 38 2.71 -2.26 7.19
C TRP A 38 2.05 -1.52 8.34
N ASN A 39 0.71 -1.53 8.42
CA ASN A 39 0.00 -0.95 9.54
C ASN A 39 0.45 -1.58 10.88
N ASN A 40 0.52 -2.91 10.94
CA ASN A 40 0.93 -3.62 12.13
C ASN A 40 2.39 -3.35 12.49
N VAL A 41 3.30 -3.37 11.50
CA VAL A 41 4.72 -3.05 11.73
C VAL A 41 4.91 -1.67 12.33
N ILE A 42 4.22 -0.65 11.83
CA ILE A 42 4.33 0.71 12.36
C ILE A 42 3.77 0.78 13.79
N LYS A 43 2.63 0.13 14.06
CA LYS A 43 2.03 0.07 15.41
C LYS A 43 2.95 -0.60 16.42
N GLU A 44 3.44 -1.80 16.10
CA GLU A 44 4.35 -2.55 16.97
C GLU A 44 5.66 -1.81 17.19
N THR A 45 6.21 -1.17 16.14
CA THR A 45 7.43 -0.35 16.27
C THR A 45 7.21 0.80 17.26
N VAL A 46 6.07 1.51 17.17
CA VAL A 46 5.76 2.57 18.12
C VAL A 46 5.54 2.00 19.53
N GLU A 47 4.88 0.86 19.65
CA GLU A 47 4.65 0.22 20.96
C GLU A 47 5.95 -0.29 21.60
N VAL A 48 6.87 -0.87 20.84
CA VAL A 48 8.11 -1.44 21.38
C VAL A 48 9.17 -0.38 21.61
N TYR A 49 9.30 0.61 20.71
CA TYR A 49 10.38 1.58 20.78
C TYR A 49 9.98 2.92 21.41
N ILE A 50 8.73 3.37 21.24
CA ILE A 50 8.30 4.72 21.66
C ILE A 50 7.61 4.69 23.04
N LYS A 51 6.71 3.74 23.32
CA LYS A 51 6.03 3.63 24.63
C LYS A 51 6.99 3.52 25.83
N PRO A 52 7.98 2.62 25.85
CA PRO A 52 8.90 2.52 26.99
C PRO A 52 9.79 3.75 27.15
N CYS A 53 10.04 4.50 26.08
CA CYS A 53 10.81 5.74 26.12
C CYS A 53 10.04 6.90 26.77
N LEU A 54 8.70 6.89 26.72
CA LEU A 54 7.82 8.00 27.16
C LEU A 54 7.11 7.76 28.50
N GLY A 55 7.31 6.61 29.14
CA GLY A 55 6.70 6.25 30.42
C GLY A 55 5.23 5.81 30.33
N GLN A 56 4.82 4.93 31.25
CA GLN A 56 3.57 4.16 31.26
C GLN A 56 2.26 4.97 31.12
N GLN A 57 2.30 6.30 31.29
CA GLN A 57 1.11 7.17 31.38
C GLN A 57 0.73 7.85 30.05
N SER A 58 1.53 7.69 29.00
CA SER A 58 1.47 8.52 27.78
C SER A 58 0.80 7.83 26.57
N GLY A 59 -0.27 7.06 26.78
CA GLY A 59 -0.96 6.31 25.70
C GLY A 59 -1.44 7.19 24.52
N ILE A 60 -1.88 8.42 24.81
CA ILE A 60 -2.26 9.41 23.77
C ILE A 60 -1.06 9.90 22.96
N LEU A 61 0.09 10.15 23.60
CA LEU A 61 1.30 10.60 22.89
C LEU A 61 1.81 9.51 21.95
N SER A 62 1.73 8.23 22.35
CA SER A 62 2.07 7.10 21.49
C SER A 62 1.22 7.09 20.20
N LEU A 63 -0.09 7.34 20.31
CA LEU A 63 -1.00 7.44 19.16
C LEU A 63 -0.69 8.67 18.28
N LEU A 64 -0.36 9.81 18.87
CA LEU A 64 0.03 11.01 18.13
C LEU A 64 1.33 10.80 17.33
N ILE A 65 2.32 10.13 17.93
CA ILE A 65 3.59 9.83 17.25
C ILE A 65 3.37 8.82 16.12
N TYR A 66 2.56 7.78 16.36
CA TYR A 66 2.13 6.86 15.31
C TYR A 66 1.50 7.61 14.13
N ALA A 67 0.53 8.50 14.38
CA ALA A 67 -0.14 9.28 13.34
C ALA A 67 0.84 10.18 12.57
N ALA A 68 1.79 10.83 13.27
CA ALA A 68 2.82 11.65 12.65
C ALA A 68 3.73 10.82 11.72
N ILE A 69 4.20 9.66 12.17
CA ILE A 69 5.06 8.76 11.38
C ILE A 69 4.33 8.29 10.12
N VAL A 70 3.08 7.84 10.25
CA VAL A 70 2.27 7.39 9.11
C VAL A 70 2.07 8.51 8.10
N THR A 71 1.83 9.74 8.56
CA THR A 71 1.66 10.91 7.68
C THR A 71 2.94 11.23 6.91
N VAL A 72 4.09 11.23 7.59
CA VAL A 72 5.40 11.46 6.95
C VAL A 72 5.68 10.39 5.90
N LEU A 73 5.46 9.11 6.23
CA LEU A 73 5.60 8.00 5.30
C LEU A 73 4.68 8.15 4.08
N ALA A 74 3.41 8.50 4.31
CA ALA A 74 2.45 8.73 3.22
C ALA A 74 2.94 9.83 2.27
N VAL A 75 3.36 10.99 2.79
CA VAL A 75 3.91 12.09 1.99
C VAL A 75 5.14 11.64 1.20
N ILE A 76 6.09 10.94 1.83
CA ILE A 76 7.30 10.44 1.17
C ILE A 76 6.94 9.50 0.00
N ILE A 77 6.05 8.53 0.23
CA ILE A 77 5.63 7.57 -0.78
C ILE A 77 4.91 8.29 -1.94
N THR A 78 3.99 9.20 -1.64
CA THR A 78 3.26 9.98 -2.65
C THR A 78 4.23 10.81 -3.51
N LEU A 79 5.19 11.51 -2.89
CA LEU A 79 6.19 12.29 -3.63
C LEU A 79 7.09 11.42 -4.50
N GLN A 80 7.48 10.23 -4.03
CA GLN A 80 8.26 9.29 -4.83
C GLN A 80 7.46 8.74 -6.02
N LEU A 81 6.18 8.42 -5.81
CA LEU A 81 5.28 7.98 -6.89
C LEU A 81 5.10 9.08 -7.94
N SER A 82 4.89 10.33 -7.52
CA SER A 82 4.79 11.47 -8.46
C SER A 82 6.05 11.63 -9.31
N LYS A 83 7.24 11.49 -8.72
CA LYS A 83 8.51 11.53 -9.47
C LYS A 83 8.67 10.36 -10.43
N LEU A 84 8.18 9.17 -10.06
CA LEU A 84 8.22 8.00 -10.94
C LEU A 84 7.27 8.17 -12.13
N GLU A 85 6.09 8.76 -11.91
CA GLU A 85 5.15 9.09 -12.99
C GLU A 85 5.78 10.06 -13.99
N GLU A 86 6.41 11.14 -13.52
CA GLU A 86 7.11 12.10 -14.40
C GLU A 86 8.21 11.43 -15.23
N LYS A 87 8.96 10.50 -14.64
CA LYS A 87 10.02 9.75 -15.34
C LYS A 87 9.51 8.76 -16.39
N LEU A 88 8.27 8.29 -16.27
CA LEU A 88 7.68 7.37 -17.24
C LEU A 88 6.93 8.10 -18.36
N LYS A 89 6.56 9.36 -18.13
CA LYS A 89 5.92 10.25 -19.13
C LYS A 89 6.92 11.03 -20.00
N ASN A 90 8.15 11.24 -19.53
CA ASN A 90 9.26 11.87 -20.27
C ASN A 90 10.21 10.83 -20.86
#